data_AF-A0A7Y4QBY5-F1
#
_entry.id   AF-A0A7Y4QBY5-F1
#
_cell.length_a   1.000
_cell.length_b   1.000
_cell.length_c   1.000
_cell.angle_alpha   90.00
_cell.angle_beta   90.00
_cell.angle_gamma   90.00
#
_symmetry.space_group_name_H-M   'P 1'
#
loop_
_entity.id
_entity.type
_entity.pdbx_description
1 polymer ?
#
loop_
_entity_poly.entity_id
_entity_poly.type
_entity_poly.pdbx_seq_one_letter_code
_entity_poly.pdbx_strand_id
1 'polypeptide(L)'
;MPVSSSLKKMLRKIRNLFLILVAFQFAYVIALKWIDPPVTITQLVSFFQGHGLSRDYVSKENISPYARLAVMASEDQLFPEHNGFDLKSIKKALQNNKKKPKRIRGASTISQQVAKNVFLWQGRSWVRKGLEVYFTFMIEWLWGKERILEVYLNVAEM
;
A
#
# COMPACT_ATOMS: atom_id res chain seq x y z
N MET A 1 8.86 37.94 19.39
CA MET A 1 9.40 37.40 20.66
C MET A 1 10.46 36.33 20.34
N PRO A 2 11.70 36.44 20.82
CA PRO A 2 12.75 35.47 20.51
C PRO A 2 12.47 34.13 21.20
N VAL A 3 12.40 33.07 20.40
CA VAL A 3 12.26 31.68 20.89
C VAL A 3 13.43 31.34 21.81
N SER A 4 13.15 30.86 23.03
CA SER A 4 14.17 30.52 24.03
C SER A 4 15.17 29.48 23.51
N SER A 5 16.42 29.54 23.97
CA SER A 5 17.49 28.62 23.53
C SER A 5 17.14 27.14 23.75
N SER A 6 16.38 26.84 24.80
CA SER A 6 15.82 25.51 25.09
C SER A 6 14.78 25.08 24.03
N LEU A 7 13.85 25.98 23.66
CA LEU A 7 12.83 25.68 22.65
C LEU A 7 13.45 25.45 21.26
N LYS A 8 14.50 26.20 20.89
CA LYS A 8 15.26 25.95 19.64
C LYS A 8 15.96 24.59 19.65
N LYS A 9 16.54 24.16 20.79
CA LYS A 9 17.15 22.83 20.93
C LYS A 9 16.10 21.71 20.82
N MET A 10 14.94 21.89 21.45
CA MET A 10 13.82 20.94 21.38
C MET A 10 13.29 20.79 19.94
N LEU A 11 13.03 21.90 19.25
CA LEU A 11 12.59 21.87 17.85
C LEU A 11 13.60 21.19 16.92
N ARG A 12 14.91 21.40 17.14
CA ARG A 12 15.96 20.69 16.39
C ARG A 12 15.93 19.18 16.65
N LYS A 13 15.73 18.74 17.89
CA LYS A 13 15.59 17.31 18.22
C LYS A 13 14.36 16.70 17.53
N ILE A 14 13.21 17.37 17.62
CA ILE A 14 11.97 16.91 16.96
C ILE A 14 12.17 16.81 15.44
N ARG A 15 12.75 17.84 14.82
CA ARG A 15 13.06 17.83 13.39
C ARG A 15 13.99 16.68 13.02
N ASN A 16 15.09 16.50 13.76
CA ASN A 16 16.05 15.43 13.47
C ASN A 16 15.41 14.05 13.66
N LEU A 17 14.60 13.86 14.70
CA LEU A 17 13.83 12.63 14.90
C LEU A 17 12.87 12.37 13.74
N PHE A 18 12.12 13.38 13.31
CA PHE A 18 11.22 13.27 12.15
C PHE A 18 11.98 12.89 10.88
N LEU A 19 13.13 13.51 10.60
CA LEU A 19 13.96 13.18 9.44
C LEU A 19 14.48 11.73 9.50
N ILE A 20 14.87 11.26 10.68
CA ILE A 20 15.29 9.86 10.88
C ILE A 20 14.14 8.90 10.61
N LEU A 21 12.93 9.20 11.10
CA LEU A 21 11.75 8.36 10.87
C LEU A 21 11.38 8.31 9.38
N VAL A 22 11.43 9.43 8.68
CA VAL A 22 11.20 9.47 7.22
C VAL A 22 12.29 8.69 6.49
N ALA A 23 13.56 8.89 6.82
CA ALA A 23 14.67 8.15 6.19
C ALA A 23 14.55 6.63 6.42
N PHE A 24 14.18 6.22 7.64
CA PHE A 24 13.93 4.83 7.97
C PHE A 24 12.76 4.26 7.17
N GLN A 25 11.66 5.00 7.06
CA GLN A 25 10.51 4.59 6.25
C GLN A 25 10.87 4.43 4.78
N PHE A 26 11.63 5.34 4.19
CA PHE A 26 12.13 5.20 2.82
C PHE A 26 13.04 3.99 2.66
N ALA A 27 13.99 3.80 3.58
CA ALA A 27 14.87 2.63 3.58
C ALA A 27 14.08 1.32 3.67
N TYR A 28 13.03 1.30 4.50
CA TYR A 28 12.13 0.15 4.62
C TYR A 28 11.40 -0.15 3.31
N VAL A 29 10.78 0.86 2.68
CA VAL A 29 10.11 0.67 1.37
C VAL A 29 11.11 0.19 0.31
N ILE A 30 12.33 0.72 0.30
CA ILE A 30 13.38 0.27 -0.63
C ILE A 30 13.77 -1.19 -0.36
N ALA A 31 13.97 -1.59 0.90
CA ALA A 31 14.32 -2.96 1.26
C ALA A 31 13.27 -3.98 0.79
N LEU A 32 11.99 -3.63 0.92
CA LEU A 32 10.87 -4.48 0.50
C LEU A 32 10.75 -4.69 -1.02
N LYS A 33 11.53 -3.95 -1.82
CA LYS A 33 11.68 -4.24 -3.24
C LYS A 33 12.28 -5.62 -3.48
N TRP A 34 13.17 -6.08 -2.60
CA TRP A 34 13.91 -7.34 -2.76
C TRP A 34 13.58 -8.37 -1.69
N ILE A 35 13.02 -7.94 -0.56
CA ILE A 35 12.69 -8.80 0.56
C ILE A 35 11.17 -8.82 0.72
N ASP A 36 10.60 -9.99 0.94
CA ASP A 36 9.17 -10.10 1.21
C ASP A 36 8.82 -9.45 2.55
N PRO A 37 7.65 -8.80 2.67
CA PRO A 37 7.25 -8.15 3.92
C PRO A 37 7.25 -9.16 5.08
N PRO A 38 8.18 -9.05 6.05
CA PRO A 38 8.36 -10.12 7.04
C PRO A 38 7.17 -10.23 7.99
N VAL A 39 6.54 -9.09 8.32
CA VAL A 39 5.28 -9.00 9.06
C VAL A 39 4.48 -7.84 8.47
N THR A 40 3.32 -8.11 7.89
CA THR A 40 2.39 -7.04 7.51
C THR A 40 1.59 -6.59 8.73
N ILE A 41 1.12 -5.33 8.73
CA ILE A 41 0.23 -4.84 9.80
C ILE A 41 -1.00 -5.75 9.94
N THR A 42 -1.47 -6.32 8.83
CA THR A 42 -2.57 -7.28 8.85
C THR A 42 -2.22 -8.57 9.59
N GLN A 43 -1.03 -9.15 9.39
CA GLN A 43 -0.57 -10.31 10.15
C GLN A 43 -0.46 -10.01 11.65
N LEU A 44 0.02 -8.81 12.00
CA LEU A 44 0.09 -8.37 13.39
C LEU A 44 -1.31 -8.26 14.01
N VAL A 45 -2.27 -7.70 13.29
CA VAL A 45 -3.69 -7.66 13.71
C VAL A 45 -4.29 -9.06 13.82
N SER A 46 -4.06 -9.94 12.84
CA SER A 46 -4.53 -11.33 12.83
C SER A 46 -3.93 -12.16 13.97
N PHE A 47 -2.67 -11.90 14.33
CA PHE A 47 -2.03 -12.49 15.51
C PHE A 47 -2.73 -12.05 16.80
N PHE A 48 -3.02 -10.75 16.96
CA PHE A 48 -3.81 -10.26 18.10
C PHE A 48 -5.25 -10.78 18.12
N GLN A 49 -5.78 -11.21 16.97
CA GLN A 49 -7.10 -11.84 16.85
C GLN A 49 -7.08 -13.38 16.99
N GLY A 50 -5.90 -13.99 17.17
CA GLY A 50 -5.76 -15.42 17.41
C GLY A 50 -5.65 -16.31 16.15
N HIS A 51 -5.49 -15.74 14.97
CA HIS A 51 -5.45 -16.47 13.69
C HIS A 51 -4.05 -16.95 13.27
N GLY A 52 -3.03 -16.82 14.14
CA GLY A 52 -1.65 -17.24 13.85
C GLY A 52 -0.89 -16.28 12.91
N LEU A 53 0.36 -16.63 12.61
CA LEU A 53 1.29 -15.82 11.80
C LEU A 53 1.74 -16.48 10.49
N SER A 54 1.25 -17.67 10.15
CA SER A 54 1.81 -18.42 9.01
C SER A 54 1.41 -17.79 7.67
N ARG A 55 2.41 -17.37 6.90
CA ARG A 55 2.32 -17.19 5.46
C ARG A 55 3.51 -17.86 4.80
N ASP A 56 3.23 -18.62 3.76
CA ASP A 56 4.26 -19.17 2.87
C ASP A 56 4.41 -18.21 1.70
N TYR A 57 5.51 -17.46 1.69
CA TYR A 57 5.85 -16.59 0.57
C TYR A 57 6.31 -17.43 -0.62
N VAL A 58 5.71 -17.20 -1.77
CA VAL A 58 6.01 -17.89 -3.03
C VAL A 58 6.64 -16.88 -3.98
N SER A 59 7.85 -17.19 -4.47
CA SER A 59 8.53 -16.35 -5.45
C SER A 59 7.76 -16.32 -6.77
N LYS A 60 7.89 -15.22 -7.52
CA LYS A 60 7.26 -15.01 -8.82
C LYS A 60 7.38 -16.19 -9.78
N GLU A 61 8.52 -16.88 -9.81
CA GLU A 61 8.80 -18.02 -10.71
C GLU A 61 7.91 -19.22 -10.40
N ASN A 62 7.52 -19.36 -9.14
CA ASN A 62 6.64 -20.42 -8.66
C ASN A 62 5.15 -20.03 -8.72
N ILE A 63 4.84 -18.77 -9.02
CA ILE A 63 3.48 -18.30 -9.22
C ILE A 63 3.05 -18.56 -10.67
N SER A 64 1.99 -19.36 -10.81
CA SER A 64 1.34 -19.64 -12.10
C SER A 64 1.09 -18.36 -12.90
N PRO A 65 1.54 -18.28 -14.17
CA PRO A 65 1.22 -17.15 -15.05
C PRO A 65 -0.29 -16.92 -15.19
N TYR A 66 -1.09 -17.98 -15.14
CA TYR A 66 -2.55 -17.89 -15.19
C TYR A 66 -3.14 -17.22 -13.95
N ALA A 67 -2.56 -17.42 -12.76
CA ALA A 67 -2.99 -16.73 -11.56
C ALA A 67 -2.74 -15.22 -11.65
N ARG A 68 -1.56 -14.83 -12.16
CA ARG A 68 -1.22 -13.43 -12.45
C ARG A 68 -2.22 -12.79 -13.42
N LEU A 69 -2.51 -13.48 -14.53
CA LEU A 69 -3.48 -13.01 -15.52
C LEU A 69 -4.90 -12.91 -14.96
N ALA A 70 -5.34 -13.91 -14.19
CA ALA A 70 -6.67 -13.93 -13.59
C ALA A 70 -6.88 -12.72 -12.66
N VAL A 71 -5.90 -12.45 -11.78
CA VAL A 71 -5.95 -11.31 -10.87
C VAL A 71 -5.95 -9.98 -11.61
N MET A 72 -5.08 -9.79 -12.60
CA MET A 72 -5.12 -8.57 -13.41
C MET A 72 -6.48 -8.43 -14.13
N ALA A 73 -7.01 -9.52 -14.70
CA ALA A 73 -8.28 -9.47 -15.40
C ALA A 73 -9.49 -9.16 -14.49
N SER A 74 -9.48 -9.64 -13.25
CA SER A 74 -10.58 -9.47 -12.30
C SER A 74 -10.50 -8.18 -11.48
N GLU A 75 -9.30 -7.81 -11.03
CA GLU A 75 -9.08 -6.69 -10.10
C GLU A 75 -8.72 -5.39 -10.83
N ASP A 76 -7.84 -5.47 -11.84
CA ASP A 76 -7.18 -4.30 -12.40
C ASP A 76 -6.64 -4.55 -13.83
N GLN A 77 -7.54 -4.49 -14.81
CA GLN A 77 -7.26 -4.87 -16.20
C GLN A 77 -6.19 -3.99 -16.87
N LEU A 78 -6.06 -2.74 -16.42
CA LEU A 78 -5.10 -1.77 -16.94
C LEU A 78 -3.83 -1.68 -16.07
N PHE A 79 -3.62 -2.64 -15.16
CA PHE A 79 -2.48 -2.66 -14.26
C PHE A 79 -1.12 -2.43 -14.94
N PRO A 80 -0.81 -3.03 -16.11
CA PRO A 80 0.46 -2.80 -16.80
C PRO A 80 0.60 -1.37 -17.36
N GLU A 81 -0.51 -0.65 -17.57
CA GLU A 81 -0.53 0.62 -18.30
C GLU A 81 -0.49 1.85 -17.39
N HIS A 82 -1.05 1.78 -16.18
CA HIS A 82 -1.16 2.94 -15.28
C HIS A 82 -0.03 3.00 -14.24
N ASN A 83 0.20 4.15 -13.61
CA ASN A 83 1.18 4.32 -12.54
C ASN A 83 0.50 4.34 -11.16
N GLY A 84 -0.10 3.22 -10.78
CA GLY A 84 -0.83 3.05 -9.52
C GLY A 84 -2.28 3.52 -9.46
N PHE A 85 -2.74 4.32 -10.41
CA PHE A 85 -4.12 4.83 -10.41
C PHE A 85 -4.77 4.74 -11.79
N ASP A 86 -5.90 4.02 -11.88
CA ASP A 86 -6.76 4.07 -13.04
C ASP A 86 -7.77 5.24 -12.91
N LEU A 87 -7.37 6.40 -13.43
CA LEU A 87 -8.21 7.60 -13.43
C LEU A 87 -9.52 7.42 -14.20
N LYS A 88 -9.54 6.57 -15.24
CA LYS A 88 -10.76 6.31 -16.03
C LYS A 88 -11.75 5.52 -15.17
N SER A 89 -11.28 4.46 -14.50
CA SER A 89 -12.11 3.66 -13.59
C SER A 89 -12.56 4.45 -12.36
N ILE A 90 -11.71 5.29 -11.79
CA ILE A 90 -12.08 6.20 -10.69
C ILE A 90 -13.21 7.14 -11.12
N LYS A 91 -13.07 7.80 -12.28
CA LYS A 91 -14.10 8.70 -12.81
C LYS A 91 -15.42 7.97 -13.08
N LYS A 92 -15.36 6.77 -13.66
CA LYS A 92 -16.52 5.91 -13.93
C LYS A 92 -17.21 5.47 -12.63
N ALA A 93 -16.43 5.08 -11.62
CA ALA A 93 -16.96 4.70 -10.30
C ALA A 93 -17.64 5.89 -9.62
N LEU A 94 -17.03 7.08 -9.64
CA LEU A 94 -17.64 8.30 -9.11
C LEU A 94 -18.97 8.65 -9.81
N GLN A 95 -19.01 8.58 -11.14
CA GLN A 95 -20.24 8.81 -11.90
C GLN A 95 -21.34 7.79 -11.56
N ASN A 96 -20.97 6.51 -11.44
CA ASN A 96 -21.91 5.46 -11.05
C ASN A 96 -22.43 5.63 -9.62
N ASN A 97 -21.56 6.00 -8.68
CA ASN A 97 -21.93 6.21 -7.28
C ASN A 97 -22.85 7.42 -7.12
N LYS A 98 -22.65 8.47 -7.93
CA LYS A 98 -23.60 9.61 -8.00
C LYS A 98 -24.98 9.19 -8.53
N LYS A 99 -25.02 8.32 -9.54
CA LYS A 99 -26.28 7.82 -10.12
C LYS A 99 -26.98 6.77 -9.25
N LYS A 100 -26.22 5.98 -8.49
CA LYS A 100 -26.69 4.86 -7.66
C LYS A 100 -26.05 4.91 -6.28
N PRO A 101 -26.47 5.83 -5.39
CA PRO A 101 -25.85 6.01 -4.07
C PRO A 101 -25.93 4.76 -3.18
N LYS A 102 -26.92 3.89 -3.40
CA LYS A 102 -27.08 2.62 -2.67
C LYS A 102 -26.12 1.51 -3.10
N ARG A 103 -25.37 1.66 -4.21
CA ARG A 103 -24.43 0.65 -4.72
C ARG A 103 -23.08 1.28 -5.03
N ILE A 104 -22.25 1.42 -3.98
CA ILE A 104 -20.91 1.96 -4.10
C ILE A 104 -20.01 0.97 -4.83
N ARG A 105 -19.50 1.36 -5.99
CA ARG A 105 -18.47 0.62 -6.72
C ARG A 105 -17.08 1.13 -6.33
N GLY A 106 -16.18 0.22 -5.99
CA GLY A 106 -14.76 0.51 -5.78
C GLY A 106 -14.02 0.74 -7.10
N ALA A 107 -12.87 1.40 -7.02
CA ALA A 107 -11.96 1.62 -8.14
C ALA A 107 -10.49 1.58 -7.67
N SER A 108 -10.22 0.77 -6.64
CA SER A 108 -8.85 0.60 -6.13
C SER A 108 -8.07 -0.33 -7.05
N THR A 109 -6.89 0.10 -7.49
CA THR A 109 -5.95 -0.69 -8.29
C THR A 109 -5.22 -1.74 -7.45
N ILE A 110 -4.53 -2.69 -8.10
CA ILE A 110 -3.67 -3.67 -7.41
C ILE A 110 -2.64 -2.96 -6.54
N SER A 111 -2.00 -1.90 -7.05
CA SER A 111 -0.99 -1.13 -6.29
C SER A 111 -1.55 -0.45 -5.06
N GLN A 112 -2.78 0.08 -5.14
CA GLN A 112 -3.46 0.63 -3.97
C GLN A 112 -3.78 -0.45 -2.93
N GLN A 113 -4.16 -1.64 -3.38
CA GLN A 113 -4.40 -2.77 -2.48
C GLN A 113 -3.12 -3.25 -1.80
N VAL A 114 -2.00 -3.33 -2.53
CA VAL A 114 -0.67 -3.62 -1.95
C VAL A 114 -0.29 -2.56 -0.92
N ALA A 115 -0.41 -1.28 -1.27
CA ALA A 115 -0.11 -0.18 -0.36
C ALA A 115 -0.92 -0.27 0.94
N LYS A 116 -2.21 -0.60 0.83
CA LYS A 116 -3.11 -0.82 1.96
C LYS A 116 -2.68 -2.00 2.83
N ASN A 117 -2.41 -3.17 2.24
CA ASN A 117 -2.16 -4.40 3.00
C ASN A 117 -0.74 -4.47 3.58
N VAL A 118 0.26 -3.88 2.91
CA VAL A 118 1.66 -3.92 3.37
C VAL A 118 1.94 -2.85 4.43
N PHE A 119 1.47 -1.61 4.20
CA PHE A 119 1.88 -0.45 5.02
C PHE A 119 0.81 0.09 5.94
N LEU A 120 -0.46 -0.25 5.72
CA LEU A 120 -1.58 0.35 6.43
C LEU A 120 -2.43 -0.71 7.14
N TRP A 121 -3.44 -0.24 7.86
CA TRP A 121 -4.40 -1.05 8.61
C TRP A 121 -5.75 -1.12 7.90
N GLN A 122 -6.58 -2.09 8.28
CA GLN A 122 -7.95 -2.19 7.78
C GLN A 122 -8.86 -1.10 8.36
N GLY A 123 -9.85 -0.64 7.58
CA GLY A 123 -10.82 0.36 8.00
C GLY A 123 -11.07 1.46 6.97
N ARG A 124 -12.06 2.34 7.18
CA ARG A 124 -12.36 3.46 6.28
C ARG A 124 -12.06 4.79 6.98
N SER A 125 -11.04 5.49 6.50
CA SER A 125 -10.68 6.84 6.96
C SER A 125 -10.04 7.63 5.82
N TRP A 126 -10.37 8.92 5.72
CA TRP A 126 -9.78 9.83 4.73
C TRP A 126 -8.27 9.99 4.93
N VAL A 127 -7.81 10.03 6.18
CA VAL A 127 -6.38 10.08 6.51
C VAL A 127 -5.67 8.83 5.98
N ARG A 128 -6.24 7.65 6.25
CA ARG A 128 -5.70 6.38 5.75
C ARG A 128 -5.67 6.36 4.22
N LYS A 129 -6.72 6.86 3.56
CA LYS A 129 -6.77 6.92 2.10
C LYS A 129 -5.71 7.87 1.53
N GLY A 130 -5.41 8.98 2.22
CA GLY A 130 -4.29 9.86 1.86
C GLY A 130 -2.93 9.16 1.94
N LEU A 131 -2.69 8.39 3.02
CA LEU A 131 -1.47 7.57 3.15
C LEU A 131 -1.41 6.47 2.08
N GLU A 132 -2.54 5.86 1.74
CA GLU A 132 -2.63 4.85 0.68
C GLU A 132 -2.15 5.43 -0.66
N VAL A 133 -2.56 6.67 -0.96
CA VAL A 133 -2.10 7.37 -2.17
C VAL A 133 -0.59 7.57 -2.13
N TYR A 134 -0.04 8.05 -1.01
CA TYR A 134 1.41 8.25 -0.84
C TYR A 134 2.21 6.97 -1.04
N PHE A 135 1.84 5.87 -0.36
CA PHE A 135 2.54 4.59 -0.50
C PHE A 135 2.37 3.98 -1.88
N THR A 136 1.21 4.15 -2.52
CA THR A 136 0.98 3.69 -3.90
C THR A 136 1.99 4.36 -4.86
N PHE A 137 2.17 5.67 -4.76
CA PHE A 137 3.17 6.37 -5.58
C PHE A 137 4.59 5.87 -5.29
N MET A 138 4.94 5.63 -4.03
CA MET A 138 6.28 5.15 -3.68
C MET A 138 6.58 3.77 -4.27
N ILE A 139 5.67 2.80 -4.13
CA ILE A 139 5.92 1.45 -4.64
C ILE A 139 5.92 1.40 -6.16
N GLU A 140 5.07 2.18 -6.83
CA GLU A 140 5.07 2.31 -8.29
C GLU A 140 6.39 2.87 -8.80
N TRP A 141 6.95 3.86 -8.10
CA TRP A 141 8.25 4.42 -8.44
C TRP A 141 9.40 3.44 -8.18
N LEU A 142 9.38 2.74 -7.04
CA LEU A 142 10.54 2.00 -6.56
C LEU A 142 10.57 0.53 -6.99
N TRP A 143 9.44 -0.17 -6.93
CA TRP A 143 9.37 -1.63 -7.02
C TRP A 143 9.16 -2.13 -8.44
N GLY A 144 8.44 -1.38 -9.28
CA GLY A 144 8.02 -1.82 -10.60
C GLY A 144 6.86 -2.83 -10.56
N LYS A 145 6.21 -3.03 -11.71
CA LYS A 145 4.95 -3.78 -11.81
C LYS A 145 5.02 -5.23 -11.41
N GLU A 146 6.11 -5.90 -11.77
CA GLU A 146 6.26 -7.33 -11.49
C GLU A 146 6.35 -7.61 -9.99
N ARG A 147 7.16 -6.82 -9.27
CA ARG A 147 7.29 -6.94 -7.81
C ARG A 147 5.99 -6.57 -7.10
N ILE A 148 5.29 -5.53 -7.54
CA ILE A 148 3.98 -5.16 -6.98
C ILE A 148 2.99 -6.32 -7.13
N LEU A 149 2.93 -6.95 -8.31
CA LEU A 149 2.02 -8.07 -8.56
C LEU A 149 2.39 -9.32 -7.75
N GLU A 150 3.69 -9.62 -7.62
CA GLU A 150 4.18 -10.70 -6.75
C GLU A 150 3.80 -10.46 -5.29
N VAL A 151 4.07 -9.28 -4.75
CA VAL A 151 3.70 -8.93 -3.38
C VAL A 151 2.19 -8.97 -3.21
N TYR A 152 1.42 -8.50 -4.19
CA TYR A 152 -0.04 -8.62 -4.16
C TYR A 152 -0.48 -10.07 -3.99
N LEU A 153 0.03 -10.98 -4.81
CA LEU A 153 -0.36 -12.39 -4.77
C LEU A 153 0.02 -13.10 -3.47
N ASN A 154 1.04 -12.61 -2.78
CA ASN A 154 1.47 -13.14 -1.49
C ASN A 154 0.79 -12.47 -0.28
N VAL A 155 0.35 -11.22 -0.42
CA VAL A 155 -0.13 -10.38 0.70
C VAL A 155 -1.62 -10.09 0.63
N ALA A 156 -2.27 -10.35 -0.51
CA ALA A 156 -3.70 -10.17 -0.66
C ALA A 156 -4.46 -11.12 0.28
N GLU A 157 -4.80 -10.62 1.46
CA GLU A 157 -5.89 -11.13 2.27
C GLU A 157 -7.20 -10.71 1.59
N MET A 158 -8.00 -11.71 1.21
CA MET A 158 -9.40 -11.55 0.83
C MET A 158 -10.29 -11.50 2.08
#